data_AF-A0A2N7R158-F1
#
_entry.id   AF-A0A2N7R158-F1
#
_cell.length_a   1.000
_cell.length_b   1.000
_cell.length_c   1.000
_cell.angle_alpha   90.00
_cell.angle_beta   90.00
_cell.angle_gamma   90.00
#
_symmetry.space_group_name_H-M   'P 1'
#
loop_
_entity.id
_entity.type
_entity.pdbx_description
1 polymer ?
#
loop_
_entity_poly.entity_id
_entity_poly.type
_entity_poly.pdbx_seq_one_letter_code
_entity_poly.pdbx_strand_id
1 'polypeptide(L)'
;MRTPLRVYLPVLFLLAALNTNTAAATPVSPTVKSATASISNIEYKLKDLAPNDGITPELRLDLSKTYTDSRSHISSYEKFPEIEDRAFSQHSAGLDGAENAINLNRGTAQFYRSGGTLGGGSSAAFLGVPGDTFSSTSFYTAFSLAPRTSVTFTGHISLSIDVDGGVFGHPLSGDYAAATTSIRLGRDYPGYTDSFEHLGSKLGTWKDSWTLEQDFSLTFSNTGSVWLSDIGFMAYQGVNLKQYQMWPAPVPEPHTYAMLGLGICLLGTVIRRQRRGKLHGKSGTQAR
;
A
#
# COMPACT_ATOMS: atom_id res chain seq x y z
N MET A 1 4.80 76.96 -55.23
CA MET A 1 3.60 77.18 -54.40
C MET A 1 3.00 75.82 -54.05
N ARG A 2 3.09 75.45 -52.77
CA ARG A 2 2.41 74.36 -52.00
C ARG A 2 2.21 72.98 -52.64
N THR A 3 3.13 72.06 -52.30
CA THR A 3 2.94 70.60 -52.31
C THR A 3 2.05 70.14 -51.13
N PRO A 4 1.14 69.15 -51.31
CA PRO A 4 0.39 68.57 -50.21
C PRO A 4 1.17 67.39 -49.59
N LEU A 5 1.46 67.49 -48.29
CA LEU A 5 2.02 66.42 -47.47
C LEU A 5 0.88 65.45 -47.09
N ARG A 6 0.89 64.23 -47.64
CA ARG A 6 0.03 63.12 -47.16
C ARG A 6 0.75 62.40 -46.02
N VAL A 7 0.23 62.55 -44.80
CA VAL A 7 0.65 61.79 -43.63
C VAL A 7 -0.04 60.42 -43.67
N TYR A 8 0.72 59.36 -43.95
CA TYR A 8 0.27 57.98 -43.75
C TYR A 8 0.57 57.59 -42.29
N LEU A 9 -0.48 57.36 -41.50
CA LEU A 9 -0.36 56.71 -40.18
C LEU A 9 0.22 55.29 -40.38
N PRO A 10 1.32 54.91 -39.72
CA PRO A 10 1.68 53.51 -39.64
C PRO A 10 0.75 52.83 -38.62
N VAL A 11 0.19 51.70 -39.04
CA VAL A 11 -0.60 50.79 -38.22
C VAL A 11 0.27 50.32 -37.05
N LEU A 12 0.02 50.86 -35.86
CA LEU A 12 0.60 50.44 -34.60
C LEU A 12 -0.05 49.09 -34.22
N PHE A 13 0.53 47.98 -34.66
CA PHE A 13 0.17 46.65 -34.16
C PHE A 13 0.66 46.54 -32.71
N LEU A 14 -0.26 46.80 -31.78
CA LEU A 14 -0.09 46.60 -30.35
C LEU A 14 0.05 45.09 -30.09
N LEU A 15 1.29 44.59 -30.05
CA LEU A 15 1.61 43.23 -29.66
C LEU A 15 1.47 43.12 -28.13
N ALA A 16 0.24 42.97 -27.64
CA ALA A 16 -0.02 42.61 -26.25
C ALA A 16 0.44 41.16 -26.04
N ALA A 17 1.69 40.98 -25.63
CA ALA A 17 2.21 39.70 -25.15
C ALA A 17 1.48 39.37 -23.84
N LEU A 18 0.35 38.67 -23.97
CA LEU A 18 -0.36 38.04 -22.87
C LEU A 18 0.57 36.94 -22.32
N ASN A 19 1.40 37.28 -21.35
CA ASN A 19 2.12 36.30 -20.53
C ASN A 19 1.09 35.62 -19.61
N THR A 20 0.27 34.74 -20.19
CA THR A 20 -0.49 33.76 -19.42
C THR A 20 0.51 32.72 -18.93
N ASN A 21 1.17 33.03 -17.81
CA ASN A 21 1.79 32.01 -16.96
C ASN A 21 0.66 31.15 -16.38
N THR A 22 0.10 30.28 -17.21
CA THR A 22 -0.63 29.12 -16.72
C THR A 22 0.41 28.24 -16.06
N ALA A 23 0.63 28.44 -14.76
CA ALA A 23 1.33 27.48 -13.93
C ALA A 23 0.56 26.17 -14.09
N ALA A 24 1.10 25.26 -14.91
CA ALA A 24 0.56 23.93 -15.05
C ALA A 24 0.63 23.31 -13.66
N ALA A 25 -0.53 23.02 -13.06
CA ALA A 25 -0.60 22.30 -11.81
C ALA A 25 0.13 20.96 -12.03
N THR A 26 1.31 20.82 -11.43
CA THR A 26 2.04 19.56 -11.47
C THR A 26 1.19 18.54 -10.72
N PRO A 27 0.81 17.41 -11.34
CA PRO A 27 0.05 16.39 -10.65
C PRO A 27 0.87 15.93 -9.44
N VAL A 28 0.32 16.15 -8.24
CA VAL A 28 0.89 15.59 -7.01
C VAL A 28 0.69 14.08 -7.10
N SER A 29 1.80 13.37 -7.05
CA SER A 29 1.79 11.91 -7.11
C SER A 29 1.20 11.35 -5.82
N PRO A 30 0.24 10.41 -5.90
CA PRO A 30 -0.17 9.61 -4.76
C PRO A 30 1.02 9.12 -3.95
N THR A 31 0.96 9.38 -2.64
CA THR A 31 1.97 8.93 -1.68
C THR A 31 1.26 8.16 -0.60
N VAL A 32 1.55 6.86 -0.50
CA VAL A 32 1.10 6.10 0.66
C VAL A 32 1.86 6.61 1.87
N LYS A 33 1.16 7.16 2.85
CA LYS A 33 1.78 7.70 4.05
C LYS A 33 2.14 6.56 4.98
N SER A 34 1.17 5.73 5.33
CA SER A 34 1.40 4.69 6.31
C SER A 34 0.49 3.48 6.13
N ALA A 35 0.93 2.34 6.63
CA ALA A 35 0.08 1.20 6.89
C ALA A 35 0.36 0.67 8.29
N THR A 36 -0.69 0.22 8.97
CA THR A 36 -0.64 -0.41 10.28
C THR A 36 -1.45 -1.71 10.27
N ALA A 37 -0.95 -2.72 10.96
CA ALA A 37 -1.67 -3.94 11.26
C ALA A 37 -1.44 -4.27 12.72
N SER A 38 -2.49 -4.56 13.47
CA SER A 38 -2.35 -4.90 14.89
C SER A 38 -3.37 -5.92 15.34
N ILE A 39 -2.96 -6.68 16.35
CA ILE A 39 -3.79 -7.63 17.08
C ILE A 39 -3.69 -7.25 18.55
N SER A 40 -4.83 -7.14 19.23
CA SER A 40 -4.90 -6.68 20.61
C SER A 40 -5.97 -7.43 21.40
N ASN A 41 -5.97 -7.23 22.72
CA ASN A 41 -6.98 -7.77 23.64
C ASN A 41 -7.17 -9.29 23.49
N ILE A 42 -6.07 -10.03 23.30
CA ILE A 42 -6.15 -11.48 23.18
C ILE A 42 -6.46 -12.07 24.55
N GLU A 43 -7.56 -12.78 24.62
CA GLU A 43 -8.04 -13.50 25.79
C GLU A 43 -8.31 -14.95 25.42
N TYR A 44 -8.36 -15.83 26.42
CA TYR A 44 -8.83 -17.20 26.22
C TYR A 44 -9.84 -17.60 27.29
N LYS A 45 -10.79 -18.46 26.89
CA LYS A 45 -11.77 -19.06 27.78
C LYS A 45 -11.72 -20.57 27.63
N LEU A 46 -11.86 -21.29 28.74
CA LEU A 46 -11.95 -22.74 28.75
C LEU A 46 -13.40 -23.17 28.98
N LYS A 47 -13.80 -24.24 28.31
CA LYS A 47 -15.11 -24.88 28.47
C LYS A 47 -14.91 -26.37 28.70
N ASP A 48 -15.55 -26.87 29.74
CA ASP A 48 -15.69 -28.30 29.99
C ASP A 48 -16.69 -28.90 28.97
N LEU A 49 -16.26 -29.92 28.22
CA LEU A 49 -17.11 -30.64 27.29
C LEU A 49 -17.81 -31.83 27.95
N ALA A 50 -17.40 -32.25 29.15
CA ALA A 50 -17.97 -33.37 29.89
C ALA A 50 -18.00 -33.12 31.43
N PRO A 51 -18.86 -32.21 31.92
CA PRO A 51 -18.86 -31.75 33.32
C PRO A 51 -18.98 -32.81 34.43
N ASN A 52 -19.32 -34.05 34.09
CA ASN A 52 -19.56 -35.15 35.04
C ASN A 52 -18.40 -36.16 35.10
N ASP A 53 -17.29 -35.92 34.40
CA ASP A 53 -16.16 -36.86 34.39
C ASP A 53 -15.09 -36.57 35.45
N GLY A 54 -15.27 -35.49 36.21
CA GLY A 54 -14.36 -35.07 37.28
C GLY A 54 -13.05 -34.46 36.79
N ILE A 55 -12.91 -34.17 35.50
CA ILE A 55 -11.73 -33.53 34.92
C ILE A 55 -11.98 -32.01 34.85
N THR A 56 -11.17 -31.23 35.57
CA THR A 56 -11.25 -29.77 35.49
C THR A 56 -10.65 -29.27 34.16
N PRO A 57 -11.31 -28.37 33.42
CA PRO A 57 -10.73 -27.74 32.23
C PRO A 57 -9.42 -27.03 32.54
N GLU A 58 -8.36 -27.40 31.83
CA GLU A 58 -7.03 -26.84 32.05
C GLU A 58 -6.31 -26.62 30.71
N LEU A 59 -5.59 -25.50 30.63
CA LEU A 59 -4.66 -25.15 29.55
C LEU A 59 -3.29 -24.84 30.15
N ARG A 60 -2.25 -25.45 29.60
CA ARG A 60 -0.86 -25.22 30.01
C ARG A 60 -0.07 -24.62 28.86
N LEU A 61 0.37 -23.38 29.01
CA LEU A 61 1.26 -22.75 28.04
C LEU A 61 2.66 -23.38 28.14
N ASP A 62 3.22 -23.76 27.00
CA ASP A 62 4.62 -24.19 26.91
C ASP A 62 5.48 -22.98 26.49
N LEU A 63 5.91 -22.23 27.50
CA LEU A 63 6.72 -21.03 27.32
C LEU A 63 8.09 -21.32 26.68
N SER A 64 8.57 -22.56 26.74
CA SER A 64 9.83 -22.96 26.09
C SER A 64 9.71 -22.98 24.56
N LYS A 65 8.49 -23.06 24.04
CA LYS A 65 8.15 -23.05 22.62
C LYS A 65 7.44 -21.77 22.20
N THR A 66 7.40 -20.76 23.07
CA THR A 66 6.82 -19.45 22.74
C THR A 66 7.91 -18.57 22.12
N TYR A 67 7.63 -17.99 20.96
CA TYR A 67 8.54 -17.07 20.32
C TYR A 67 7.78 -15.95 19.60
N THR A 68 8.50 -14.86 19.36
CA THR A 68 8.09 -13.77 18.48
C THR A 68 9.14 -13.68 17.38
N ASP A 69 8.72 -13.59 16.12
CA ASP A 69 9.60 -13.31 14.97
C ASP A 69 9.12 -12.02 14.33
N SER A 70 9.91 -10.97 14.46
CA SER A 70 9.69 -9.69 13.79
C SER A 70 10.66 -9.55 12.64
N ARG A 71 10.17 -9.06 11.50
CA ARG A 71 10.99 -8.77 10.32
C ARG A 71 10.57 -7.44 9.75
N SER A 72 11.55 -6.58 9.57
CA SER A 72 11.38 -5.32 8.84
C SER A 72 12.35 -5.31 7.65
N HIS A 73 11.96 -4.61 6.59
CA HIS A 73 12.73 -4.45 5.36
C HIS A 73 12.37 -3.10 4.76
N ILE A 74 13.37 -2.36 4.28
CA ILE A 74 13.18 -1.14 3.52
C ILE A 74 14.15 -1.20 2.34
N SER A 75 13.65 -0.97 1.13
CA SER A 75 14.39 -0.87 -0.12
C SER A 75 13.95 0.41 -0.84
N SER A 76 14.86 1.07 -1.56
CA SER A 76 14.55 2.25 -2.36
C SER A 76 14.88 2.02 -3.83
N TYR A 77 13.98 2.40 -4.74
CA TYR A 77 14.14 2.17 -6.17
C TYR A 77 15.02 3.20 -6.89
N GLU A 78 15.57 4.17 -6.18
CA GLU A 78 16.42 5.16 -6.80
C GLU A 78 17.67 4.49 -7.38
N LYS A 79 17.82 4.52 -8.70
CA LYS A 79 19.06 4.19 -9.41
C LYS A 79 20.14 5.24 -9.08
N PHE A 80 20.63 5.25 -7.85
CA PHE A 80 21.92 5.84 -7.57
C PHE A 80 22.97 4.72 -7.61
N PRO A 81 23.96 4.79 -8.52
CA PRO A 81 24.95 3.72 -8.71
C PRO A 81 25.87 3.47 -7.49
N GLU A 82 25.69 4.18 -6.38
CA GLU A 82 26.55 4.09 -5.19
C GLU A 82 25.84 3.67 -3.89
N ILE A 83 24.51 3.49 -3.89
CA ILE A 83 23.80 3.04 -2.68
C ILE A 83 23.26 1.65 -2.95
N GLU A 84 24.05 0.64 -2.58
CA GLU A 84 23.61 -0.75 -2.49
C GLU A 84 22.26 -0.83 -1.77
N ASP A 85 21.37 -1.63 -2.33
CA ASP A 85 20.08 -2.03 -1.81
C ASP A 85 20.28 -2.74 -0.46
N ARG A 86 20.43 -1.96 0.63
CA ARG A 86 20.67 -2.50 1.97
C ARG A 86 19.36 -2.95 2.57
N ALA A 87 18.94 -4.16 2.21
CA ALA A 87 17.93 -4.89 2.95
C ALA A 87 18.44 -5.15 4.38
N PHE A 88 18.02 -4.32 5.33
CA PHE A 88 18.27 -4.59 6.75
C PHE A 88 17.14 -5.47 7.26
N SER A 89 17.45 -6.72 7.62
CA SER A 89 16.50 -7.62 8.29
C SER A 89 16.99 -7.83 9.71
N GLN A 90 16.22 -7.31 10.67
CA GLN A 90 16.50 -7.52 12.08
C GLN A 90 15.50 -8.53 12.62
N HIS A 91 16.01 -9.66 13.12
CA HIS A 91 15.22 -10.70 13.78
C HIS A 91 15.41 -10.55 15.29
N SER A 92 14.31 -10.41 16.02
CA SER A 92 14.29 -10.40 17.49
C SER A 92 13.43 -11.55 17.98
N ALA A 93 14.05 -12.53 18.65
CA ALA A 93 13.36 -13.61 19.34
C ALA A 93 13.40 -13.36 20.85
N GLY A 94 12.24 -13.36 21.51
CA GLY A 94 12.14 -13.14 22.95
C GLY A 94 10.70 -13.15 23.46
N LEU A 95 10.55 -13.46 24.75
CA LEU A 95 9.24 -13.59 25.41
C LEU A 95 8.65 -12.27 25.88
N ASP A 96 9.44 -11.19 26.00
CA ASP A 96 8.99 -9.89 26.47
C ASP A 96 9.72 -8.73 25.76
N GLY A 97 8.98 -7.65 25.49
CA GLY A 97 9.56 -6.34 25.16
C GLY A 97 10.38 -6.26 23.88
N ALA A 98 10.12 -7.13 22.89
CA ALA A 98 10.75 -7.01 21.58
C ALA A 98 10.20 -5.76 20.86
N GLU A 99 10.89 -4.64 21.01
CA GLU A 99 10.73 -3.48 20.16
C GLU A 99 11.78 -3.54 19.08
N ASN A 100 11.35 -3.53 17.83
CA ASN A 100 12.24 -3.51 16.69
C ASN A 100 11.77 -2.42 15.75
N ALA A 101 12.62 -1.41 15.56
CA ALA A 101 12.34 -0.24 14.75
C ALA A 101 13.52 -0.02 13.81
N ILE A 102 13.29 -0.25 12.52
CA ILE A 102 14.22 0.20 11.49
C ILE A 102 13.75 1.58 11.06
N ASN A 103 14.52 2.60 11.44
CA ASN A 103 14.33 3.97 10.97
C ASN A 103 15.44 4.28 9.97
N LEU A 104 15.06 4.47 8.71
CA LEU A 104 15.92 5.09 7.71
C LEU A 104 15.39 6.48 7.43
N ASN A 105 16.22 7.38 6.90
CA ASN A 105 15.80 8.74 6.48
C ASN A 105 14.65 8.75 5.44
N ARG A 106 14.23 7.57 4.98
CA ARG A 106 13.31 7.32 3.86
C ARG A 106 12.05 6.55 4.27
N GLY A 107 12.02 5.98 5.47
CA GLY A 107 10.93 5.16 5.93
C GLY A 107 11.18 4.55 7.30
N THR A 108 10.09 4.13 7.93
CA THR A 108 10.10 3.56 9.27
C THR A 108 9.29 2.28 9.25
N ALA A 109 9.89 1.19 9.69
CA ALA A 109 9.24 -0.09 9.91
C ALA A 109 9.37 -0.44 11.38
N GLN A 110 8.25 -0.51 12.10
CA GLN A 110 8.25 -0.74 13.54
C GLN A 110 7.36 -1.92 13.91
N PHE A 111 7.76 -2.59 14.98
CA PHE A 111 6.92 -3.48 15.75
C PHE A 111 6.98 -3.15 17.23
N TYR A 112 5.82 -3.22 17.89
CA TYR A 112 5.69 -3.10 19.33
C TYR A 112 4.95 -4.31 19.89
N ARG A 113 5.49 -4.90 20.96
CA ARG A 113 4.78 -5.85 21.82
C ARG A 113 4.52 -5.23 23.18
N SER A 114 3.25 -5.16 23.56
CA SER A 114 2.88 -4.85 24.94
C SER A 114 3.27 -6.03 25.84
N GLY A 115 4.26 -5.85 26.70
CA GLY A 115 4.56 -6.81 27.77
C GLY A 115 3.32 -7.00 28.65
N GLY A 116 2.88 -8.25 28.84
CA GLY A 116 1.75 -8.60 29.71
C GLY A 116 0.47 -9.12 29.03
N THR A 117 0.35 -9.06 27.70
CA THR A 117 -0.77 -9.68 26.95
C THR A 117 -0.26 -10.74 25.97
N LEU A 118 -0.96 -11.87 25.88
CA LEU A 118 -0.68 -12.93 24.90
C LEU A 118 -0.79 -12.33 23.48
N GLY A 119 0.26 -12.48 22.66
CA GLY A 119 0.20 -12.25 21.21
C GLY A 119 -0.22 -10.86 20.70
N GLY A 120 -0.30 -9.84 21.56
CA GLY A 120 -0.62 -8.48 21.14
C GLY A 120 0.57 -7.81 20.45
N GLY A 121 0.33 -7.16 19.31
CA GLY A 121 1.37 -6.38 18.67
C GLY A 121 0.86 -5.47 17.56
N SER A 122 1.74 -4.60 17.07
CA SER A 122 1.47 -3.76 15.90
C SER A 122 2.65 -3.78 14.93
N SER A 123 2.38 -3.75 13.62
CA SER A 123 3.38 -3.50 12.59
C SER A 123 3.00 -2.23 11.87
N ALA A 124 3.93 -1.28 11.79
CA ALA A 124 3.74 -0.03 11.08
C ALA A 124 4.81 0.13 10.01
N ALA A 125 4.44 0.76 8.90
CA ALA A 125 5.33 1.12 7.81
C ALA A 125 5.03 2.54 7.35
N PHE A 126 6.07 3.32 7.06
CA PHE A 126 5.99 4.66 6.45
C PHE A 126 7.00 4.76 5.31
N LEU A 127 6.63 5.39 4.19
CA LEU A 127 7.54 5.74 3.10
C LEU A 127 7.48 7.25 2.82
N GLY A 128 8.63 7.88 2.84
CA GLY A 128 8.79 9.28 2.40
C GLY A 128 9.30 9.43 0.97
N VAL A 129 9.73 8.34 0.33
CA VAL A 129 10.33 8.31 -1.02
C VAL A 129 9.95 7.03 -1.75
N PRO A 130 10.09 6.98 -3.09
CA PRO A 130 9.90 5.75 -3.86
C PRO A 130 10.75 4.57 -3.35
N GLY A 131 10.09 3.45 -3.08
CA GLY A 131 10.69 2.25 -2.50
C GLY A 131 9.67 1.16 -2.15
N ASP A 132 10.14 0.13 -1.46
CA ASP A 132 9.35 -0.91 -0.81
C ASP A 132 9.70 -0.89 0.68
N THR A 133 8.71 -0.90 1.55
CA THR A 133 8.90 -1.18 2.97
C THR A 133 7.98 -2.29 3.38
N PHE A 134 8.50 -3.18 4.19
CA PHE A 134 7.79 -4.30 4.75
C PHE A 134 8.08 -4.36 6.24
N SER A 135 7.04 -4.56 7.03
CA SER A 135 7.18 -4.85 8.46
C SER A 135 6.21 -5.97 8.78
N SER A 136 6.68 -7.02 9.42
CA SER A 136 5.84 -8.13 9.84
C SER A 136 6.25 -8.60 11.21
N THR A 137 5.31 -9.19 11.91
CA THR A 137 5.58 -9.91 13.13
C THR A 137 4.68 -11.12 13.22
N SER A 138 5.27 -12.23 13.64
CA SER A 138 4.53 -13.40 14.09
C SER A 138 4.79 -13.62 15.57
N PHE A 139 3.74 -13.95 16.29
CA PHE A 139 3.78 -14.51 17.62
C PHE A 139 3.33 -15.96 17.52
N TYR A 140 4.05 -16.85 18.17
CA TYR A 140 3.69 -18.24 18.30
C TYR A 140 3.80 -18.66 19.77
N THR A 141 2.80 -19.38 20.25
CA THR A 141 2.89 -20.07 21.53
C THR A 141 2.33 -21.48 21.39
N ALA A 142 3.02 -22.46 21.96
CA ALA A 142 2.48 -23.79 22.12
C ALA A 142 1.74 -23.91 23.46
N PHE A 143 0.76 -24.80 23.52
CA PHE A 143 0.06 -25.15 24.74
C PHE A 143 -0.40 -26.61 24.73
N SER A 144 -0.70 -27.11 25.92
CA SER A 144 -1.37 -28.39 26.13
C SER A 144 -2.78 -28.17 26.67
N LEU A 145 -3.71 -29.02 26.26
CA LEU A 145 -5.13 -28.94 26.62
C LEU A 145 -5.59 -30.24 27.28
N ALA A 146 -6.25 -30.11 28.43
CA ALA A 146 -6.79 -31.25 29.17
C ALA A 146 -7.77 -32.07 28.31
N PRO A 147 -7.98 -33.37 28.63
CA PRO A 147 -9.06 -34.17 28.05
C PRO A 147 -10.40 -33.44 28.09
N ARG A 148 -11.26 -33.67 27.09
CA ARG A 148 -12.65 -33.16 27.04
C ARG A 148 -12.76 -31.67 27.36
N THR A 149 -11.78 -30.90 26.95
CA THR A 149 -11.72 -29.44 27.17
C THR A 149 -11.71 -28.73 25.84
N SER A 150 -12.42 -27.60 25.77
CA SER A 150 -12.37 -26.67 24.65
C SER A 150 -11.76 -25.35 25.10
N VAL A 151 -10.94 -24.75 24.24
CA VAL A 151 -10.39 -23.40 24.41
C VAL A 151 -10.90 -22.51 23.29
N THR A 152 -11.40 -21.33 23.65
CA THR A 152 -11.76 -20.28 22.70
C THR A 152 -10.82 -19.09 22.91
N PHE A 153 -10.07 -18.72 21.88
CA PHE A 153 -9.28 -17.49 21.84
C PHE A 153 -10.10 -16.38 21.20
N THR A 154 -10.16 -15.22 21.85
CA THR A 154 -10.80 -14.02 21.32
C THR A 154 -9.82 -12.86 21.28
N GLY A 155 -10.09 -11.87 20.45
CA GLY A 155 -9.35 -10.61 20.46
C GLY A 155 -9.82 -9.67 19.36
N HIS A 156 -9.04 -8.63 19.12
CA HIS A 156 -9.38 -7.54 18.21
C HIS A 156 -8.28 -7.33 17.17
N ILE A 157 -8.67 -7.25 15.90
CA ILE A 157 -7.81 -6.95 14.75
C ILE A 157 -8.09 -5.52 14.32
N SER A 158 -7.04 -4.71 14.18
CA SER A 158 -7.09 -3.39 13.55
C SER A 158 -6.10 -3.33 12.39
N LEU A 159 -6.60 -3.05 11.19
CA LEU A 159 -5.80 -2.79 10.00
C LEU A 159 -6.10 -1.37 9.53
N SER A 160 -5.07 -0.58 9.22
CA SER A 160 -5.26 0.72 8.58
C SER A 160 -4.24 0.95 7.50
N ILE A 161 -4.66 1.58 6.41
CA ILE A 161 -3.79 2.12 5.37
C ILE A 161 -4.21 3.56 5.16
N ASP A 162 -3.25 4.48 5.23
CA ASP A 162 -3.43 5.89 4.94
C ASP A 162 -2.70 6.26 3.65
N VAL A 163 -3.45 6.73 2.66
CA VAL A 163 -2.97 7.13 1.35
C VAL A 163 -3.28 8.61 1.14
N ASP A 164 -2.29 9.40 0.77
CA ASP A 164 -2.49 10.82 0.44
C ASP A 164 -2.41 11.05 -1.07
N GLY A 165 -3.48 11.63 -1.62
CA GLY A 165 -3.58 12.10 -2.99
C GLY A 165 -3.76 11.01 -4.05
N GLY A 166 -4.72 11.20 -4.95
CA GLY A 166 -4.65 10.71 -6.33
C GLY A 166 -4.75 9.20 -6.62
N VAL A 167 -5.01 8.93 -7.89
CA VAL A 167 -5.05 7.60 -8.49
C VAL A 167 -3.63 7.15 -8.79
N PHE A 168 -3.12 6.11 -8.12
CA PHE A 168 -1.95 5.40 -8.64
C PHE A 168 -2.29 4.94 -10.07
N GLY A 169 -1.43 5.26 -11.05
CA GLY A 169 -1.55 4.68 -12.38
C GLY A 169 -1.54 3.15 -12.27
N HIS A 170 -2.17 2.43 -13.21
CA HIS A 170 -2.25 0.98 -13.11
C HIS A 170 -0.85 0.36 -12.94
N PRO A 171 -0.54 -0.35 -11.83
CA PRO A 171 0.70 -1.06 -11.72
C PRO A 171 0.66 -2.16 -12.77
N LEU A 172 1.80 -2.37 -13.43
CA LEU A 172 1.96 -3.50 -14.33
C LEU A 172 1.88 -4.85 -13.58
N SER A 173 2.01 -4.85 -12.24
CA SER A 173 1.60 -5.93 -11.32
C SER A 173 1.94 -5.56 -9.86
N GLY A 174 1.09 -5.92 -8.88
CA GLY A 174 1.41 -5.89 -7.44
C GLY A 174 0.55 -4.96 -6.55
N ASP A 175 0.60 -5.20 -5.23
CA ASP A 175 -0.06 -4.39 -4.19
C ASP A 175 0.82 -3.16 -3.82
N TYR A 176 0.24 -1.95 -3.74
CA TYR A 176 0.94 -0.72 -3.29
C TYR A 176 0.97 -0.56 -1.77
N ALA A 177 -0.05 -1.10 -1.12
CA ALA A 177 -0.19 -1.04 0.31
C ALA A 177 -1.01 -2.26 0.70
N ALA A 178 -0.50 -3.03 1.66
CA ALA A 178 -1.20 -4.11 2.27
C ALA A 178 -0.98 -4.09 3.77
N ALA A 179 -2.07 -4.22 4.50
CA ALA A 179 -2.07 -4.55 5.92
C ALA A 179 -2.74 -5.91 6.02
N THR A 180 -2.09 -6.88 6.64
CA THR A 180 -2.55 -8.26 6.71
C THR A 180 -2.44 -8.74 8.14
N THR A 181 -3.47 -9.44 8.60
CA THR A 181 -3.40 -10.28 9.79
C THR A 181 -3.80 -11.69 9.44
N SER A 182 -3.18 -12.67 10.09
CA SER A 182 -3.66 -14.04 10.07
C SER A 182 -3.52 -14.68 11.43
N ILE A 183 -4.58 -15.32 11.88
CA ILE A 183 -4.56 -16.08 13.13
C ILE A 183 -4.75 -17.55 12.78
N ARG A 184 -3.97 -18.42 13.42
CA ARG A 184 -4.00 -19.87 13.24
C ARG A 184 -4.04 -20.53 14.60
N LEU A 185 -4.90 -21.54 14.72
CA LEU A 185 -5.04 -22.37 15.91
C LEU A 185 -5.09 -23.83 15.47
N GLY A 186 -4.16 -24.66 15.94
CA GLY A 186 -4.08 -26.05 15.51
C GLY A 186 -2.74 -26.69 15.84
N ARG A 187 -2.42 -27.82 15.20
CA ARG A 187 -1.17 -28.55 15.42
C ARG A 187 -0.43 -28.64 14.09
N ASP A 188 0.72 -27.98 13.96
CA ASP A 188 1.63 -28.17 12.82
C ASP A 188 2.37 -29.52 12.99
N TYR A 189 1.74 -30.66 12.67
CA TYR A 189 2.42 -31.96 12.63
C TYR A 189 1.99 -32.80 11.43
N PRO A 190 2.94 -33.39 10.67
CA PRO A 190 2.62 -34.34 9.61
C PRO A 190 1.77 -35.51 10.15
N GLY A 191 0.56 -35.70 9.61
CA GLY A 191 -0.32 -36.82 9.95
C GLY A 191 -1.56 -36.47 10.80
N TYR A 192 -1.72 -35.22 11.23
CA TYR A 192 -3.01 -34.72 11.71
C TYR A 192 -3.67 -33.92 10.58
N THR A 193 -4.92 -34.24 10.23
CA THR A 193 -5.71 -33.41 9.31
C THR A 193 -6.04 -32.10 10.02
N ASP A 194 -5.30 -31.06 9.65
CA ASP A 194 -5.43 -29.68 10.06
C ASP A 194 -6.88 -29.19 10.13
N SER A 195 -7.37 -28.96 11.34
CA SER A 195 -8.49 -28.03 11.57
C SER A 195 -7.89 -26.66 11.92
N PHE A 196 -7.19 -26.05 10.96
CA PHE A 196 -6.82 -24.64 11.11
C PHE A 196 -8.05 -23.79 10.83
N GLU A 197 -8.59 -23.14 11.86
CA GLU A 197 -9.43 -21.98 11.63
C GLU A 197 -8.51 -20.81 11.25
N HIS A 198 -8.54 -20.45 9.97
CA HIS A 198 -7.77 -19.33 9.41
C HIS A 198 -8.68 -18.12 9.28
N LEU A 199 -8.45 -17.12 10.12
CA LEU A 199 -8.99 -15.78 9.88
C LEU A 199 -7.88 -14.95 9.24
N GLY A 200 -8.04 -14.62 7.96
CA GLY A 200 -7.14 -13.77 7.21
C GLY A 200 -7.87 -12.53 6.72
N SER A 201 -7.39 -11.34 7.12
CA SER A 201 -7.90 -10.07 6.60
C SER A 201 -6.77 -9.39 5.85
N LYS A 202 -6.99 -9.10 4.56
CA LYS A 202 -6.03 -8.41 3.70
C LYS A 202 -6.60 -7.08 3.23
N LEU A 203 -5.94 -6.02 3.67
CA LEU A 203 -5.90 -4.70 3.05
C LEU A 203 -5.34 -4.74 1.62
N GLY A 204 -6.08 -4.53 0.54
CA GLY A 204 -5.48 -4.21 -0.78
C GLY A 204 -6.54 -4.23 -1.87
N THR A 205 -6.64 -3.30 -2.83
CA THR A 205 -5.74 -2.31 -3.40
C THR A 205 -6.60 -1.07 -3.74
N TRP A 206 -5.98 0.12 -3.88
CA TRP A 206 -6.47 1.33 -4.58
C TRP A 206 -7.10 2.49 -3.79
N LYS A 207 -6.50 3.66 -4.07
CA LYS A 207 -6.92 5.08 -3.95
C LYS A 207 -7.18 5.68 -2.60
N ASP A 208 -7.86 4.97 -1.72
CA ASP A 208 -8.43 5.60 -0.53
C ASP A 208 -7.82 5.00 0.73
N SER A 209 -7.66 5.86 1.73
CA SER A 209 -7.38 5.40 3.09
C SER A 209 -8.50 4.48 3.55
N TRP A 210 -8.14 3.40 4.23
CA TRP A 210 -9.11 2.43 4.75
C TRP A 210 -8.70 1.91 6.10
N THR A 211 -9.70 1.58 6.89
CA THR A 211 -9.53 0.96 8.19
C THR A 211 -10.49 -0.21 8.30
N LEU A 212 -10.00 -1.33 8.82
CA LEU A 212 -10.80 -2.47 9.25
C LEU A 212 -10.54 -2.74 10.70
N GLU A 213 -11.64 -2.77 11.45
CA GLU A 213 -11.68 -3.19 12.83
C GLU A 213 -12.56 -4.43 12.90
N GLN A 214 -12.04 -5.52 13.46
CA GLN A 214 -12.77 -6.78 13.52
C GLN A 214 -12.38 -7.58 14.76
N ASP A 215 -13.39 -8.00 15.53
CA ASP A 215 -13.19 -8.99 16.58
C ASP A 215 -13.06 -10.40 15.99
N PHE A 216 -12.23 -11.24 16.60
CA PHE A 216 -12.09 -12.64 16.24
C PHE A 216 -12.44 -13.56 17.41
N SER A 217 -12.86 -14.78 17.08
CA SER A 217 -13.10 -15.87 18.02
C SER A 217 -12.75 -17.18 17.33
N LEU A 218 -11.76 -17.89 17.85
CA LEU A 218 -11.28 -19.19 17.32
C LEU A 218 -11.37 -20.24 18.40
N THR A 219 -11.91 -21.40 18.08
CA THR A 219 -12.15 -22.46 19.08
C THR A 219 -11.45 -23.76 18.71
N PHE A 220 -10.71 -24.32 19.67
CA PHE A 220 -10.10 -25.64 19.55
C PHE A 220 -10.64 -26.56 20.65
N SER A 221 -10.99 -27.79 20.29
CA SER A 221 -11.62 -28.73 21.21
C SER A 221 -10.85 -30.05 21.26
N ASN A 222 -10.41 -30.43 22.46
CA ASN A 222 -9.94 -31.78 22.74
C ASN A 222 -11.15 -32.64 23.14
N THR A 223 -11.73 -33.39 22.21
CA THR A 223 -12.84 -34.31 22.50
C THR A 223 -12.36 -35.68 23.02
N GLY A 224 -11.05 -35.91 23.06
CA GLY A 224 -10.43 -37.16 23.50
C GLY A 224 -10.32 -37.28 25.02
N SER A 225 -9.92 -38.47 25.48
CA SER A 225 -9.71 -38.80 26.90
C SER A 225 -8.28 -38.59 27.39
N VAL A 226 -7.38 -38.11 26.52
CA VAL A 226 -5.96 -37.88 26.84
C VAL A 226 -5.62 -36.41 26.67
N TRP A 227 -4.59 -35.96 27.37
CA TRP A 227 -4.00 -34.64 27.16
C TRP A 227 -3.53 -34.50 25.71
N LEU A 228 -3.85 -33.38 25.09
CA LEU A 228 -3.25 -32.98 23.82
C LEU A 228 -2.14 -31.98 24.09
N SER A 229 -0.92 -32.33 23.69
CA SER A 229 0.25 -31.45 23.78
C SER A 229 0.54 -30.77 22.43
N ASP A 230 1.40 -29.76 22.45
CA ASP A 230 1.95 -29.11 21.25
C ASP A 230 0.90 -28.54 20.30
N ILE A 231 -0.17 -27.96 20.85
CA ILE A 231 -1.14 -27.19 20.09
C ILE A 231 -0.57 -25.77 19.94
N GLY A 232 -0.45 -25.28 18.71
CA GLY A 232 0.03 -23.95 18.38
C GLY A 232 -1.10 -22.94 18.29
N PHE A 233 -0.90 -21.78 18.91
CA PHE A 233 -1.59 -20.54 18.58
C PHE A 233 -0.58 -19.61 17.91
N MET A 234 -0.88 -19.21 16.66
CA MET A 234 -0.05 -18.28 15.90
C MET A 234 -0.88 -17.05 15.51
N ALA A 235 -0.33 -15.88 15.80
CA ALA A 235 -0.84 -14.60 15.35
C ALA A 235 0.22 -13.95 14.47
N TYR A 236 -0.12 -13.69 13.21
CA TYR A 236 0.75 -13.01 12.25
C TYR A 236 0.12 -11.69 11.85
N GLN A 237 0.96 -10.69 11.69
CA GLN A 237 0.61 -9.39 11.15
C GLN A 237 1.73 -8.92 10.22
N GLY A 238 1.34 -8.22 9.17
CA GLY A 238 2.27 -7.75 8.16
C GLY A 238 1.73 -6.51 7.48
N VAL A 239 2.61 -5.56 7.26
CA VAL A 239 2.38 -4.40 6.42
C VAL A 239 3.41 -4.41 5.31
N ASN A 240 2.96 -4.15 4.08
CA ASN A 240 3.82 -3.91 2.94
C ASN A 240 3.37 -2.61 2.30
N LEU A 241 4.28 -1.69 2.05
CA LEU A 241 4.03 -0.49 1.26
C LEU A 241 5.03 -0.45 0.12
N LYS A 242 4.54 -0.20 -1.09
CA LYS A 242 5.35 0.04 -2.27
C LYS A 242 4.97 1.39 -2.83
N GLN A 243 5.94 2.29 -2.90
CA GLN A 243 5.82 3.55 -3.60
C GLN A 243 6.69 3.48 -4.85
N TYR A 244 6.07 3.48 -6.02
CA TYR A 244 6.81 3.56 -7.27
C TYR A 244 7.09 5.02 -7.59
N GLN A 245 8.28 5.29 -8.13
CA GLN A 245 8.57 6.59 -8.70
C GLN A 245 7.73 6.73 -9.96
N MET A 246 6.64 7.49 -9.87
CA MET A 246 5.97 7.93 -11.07
C MET A 246 6.92 8.88 -11.77
N TRP A 247 7.33 8.50 -12.98
CA TRP A 247 8.04 9.42 -13.83
C TRP A 247 7.16 10.66 -14.00
N PRO A 248 7.71 11.87 -13.82
CA PRO A 248 6.93 13.08 -14.05
C PRO A 248 6.27 12.90 -15.41
N ALA A 249 4.94 13.05 -15.47
CA ALA A 249 4.23 12.99 -16.73
C ALA A 249 4.99 13.90 -17.69
N PRO A 250 5.40 13.40 -18.88
CA PRO A 250 6.30 14.13 -19.76
C PRO A 250 5.71 15.52 -19.92
N VAL A 251 6.39 16.51 -19.36
CA VAL A 251 5.93 17.89 -19.41
C VAL A 251 6.02 18.24 -20.89
N PRO A 252 4.89 18.48 -21.58
CA PRO A 252 4.97 18.79 -22.99
C PRO A 252 5.77 20.09 -23.07
N GLU A 253 6.93 20.01 -23.70
CA GLU A 253 7.79 21.17 -23.76
C GLU A 253 7.00 22.35 -24.33
N PRO A 254 7.22 23.59 -23.87
CA PRO A 254 6.53 24.76 -24.41
C PRO A 254 6.58 24.82 -25.95
N HIS A 255 7.69 24.34 -26.51
CA HIS A 255 7.94 24.22 -27.95
C HIS A 255 6.99 23.22 -28.64
N THR A 256 6.57 22.14 -27.97
CA THR A 256 5.63 21.15 -28.54
C THR A 256 4.27 21.79 -28.82
N TYR A 257 3.77 22.62 -27.90
CA TYR A 257 2.55 23.39 -28.14
C TYR A 257 2.75 24.49 -29.18
N ALA A 258 3.89 25.17 -29.16
CA ALA A 258 4.22 26.16 -30.17
C ALA A 258 4.28 25.55 -31.57
N MET A 259 4.91 24.39 -31.73
CA MET A 259 5.02 23.66 -33.00
C MET A 259 3.67 23.09 -33.45
N LEU A 260 2.86 22.59 -32.53
CA LEU A 260 1.48 22.18 -32.84
C LEU A 260 0.66 23.39 -33.33
N GLY A 261 0.73 24.50 -32.63
CA GLY A 261 0.06 25.75 -33.01
C GLY A 261 0.52 26.26 -34.38
N LEU A 262 1.84 26.33 -34.60
CA LEU A 262 2.43 26.70 -35.89
C LEU A 262 1.99 25.75 -37.01
N GLY A 263 1.96 24.44 -36.75
CA GLY A 263 1.48 23.44 -37.69
C GLY A 263 0.03 23.67 -38.12
N ILE A 264 -0.87 23.94 -37.16
CA ILE A 264 -2.27 24.28 -37.43
C ILE A 264 -2.39 25.57 -38.24
N CYS A 265 -1.63 26.61 -37.88
CA CYS A 265 -1.60 27.86 -38.63
C CYS A 265 -1.17 27.66 -40.08
N LEU A 266 -0.08 26.91 -40.31
CA LEU A 266 0.40 26.58 -41.66
C LEU A 266 -0.66 25.80 -42.45
N LEU A 267 -1.28 24.78 -41.85
CA LEU A 267 -2.35 24.01 -42.49
C LEU A 267 -3.52 24.90 -42.93
N GLY A 268 -3.94 25.83 -42.07
CA GLY A 268 -4.98 26.81 -42.38
C GLY A 268 -4.64 27.71 -43.56
N THR A 269 -3.38 28.17 -43.67
CA THR A 269 -2.94 29.00 -44.81
C THR A 269 -2.95 28.25 -46.13
N VAL A 270 -2.55 26.97 -46.13
CA VAL A 270 -2.54 26.11 -47.32
C VAL A 270 -3.97 25.84 -47.81
N ILE A 271 -4.89 25.47 -46.90
CA ILE A 271 -6.30 25.25 -47.24
C ILE A 271 -6.93 26.52 -47.83
N ARG A 272 -6.64 27.69 -47.26
CA ARG A 272 -7.14 28.98 -47.77
C ARG A 272 -6.64 29.25 -49.19
N ARG A 273 -5.37 28.96 -49.49
CA ARG A 273 -4.80 29.12 -50.83
C ARG A 273 -5.47 28.19 -51.84
N GLN A 274 -5.68 26.92 -51.51
CA GLN A 274 -6.32 25.96 -52.41
C GLN A 274 -7.76 26.34 -52.76
N ARG A 275 -8.53 26.86 -51.81
CA ARG A 275 -9.91 27.34 -52.07
C ARG A 275 -9.95 28.53 -53.03
N ARG A 276 -8.97 29.44 -52.97
CA ARG A 276 -8.89 30.60 -53.88
C ARG A 276 -8.54 30.19 -55.32
N GLY A 277 -7.71 29.16 -55.50
CA GLY A 277 -7.39 28.61 -56.82
C GLY A 277 -8.59 28.01 -57.54
N LYS A 278 -9.47 27.32 -56.80
CA LYS A 278 -10.71 26.73 -57.36
C LYS A 278 -11.74 27.77 -57.83
N LEU A 279 -11.74 28.98 -57.25
CA LEU A 279 -12.64 30.06 -57.67
C LEU A 279 -12.20 30.74 -58.98
N HIS A 280 -10.91 30.77 -59.28
CA HIS A 280 -10.41 31.33 -60.54
C HIS A 280 -10.50 30.35 -61.73
N GLY A 281 -10.66 29.04 -61.47
CA GLY A 281 -10.77 28.01 -62.51
C GLY A 281 -12.14 27.90 -63.19
N LYS A 282 -13.14 28.70 -62.83
CA LYS A 282 -14.50 28.66 -63.44
C LYS A 282 -14.81 29.82 -64.40
N SER A 283 -13.84 30.67 -64.74
CA SER A 283 -14.05 31.84 -65.61
C SER A 283 -13.79 31.59 -67.12
N GLY A 284 -13.68 30.33 -67.57
CA GLY A 284 -13.26 30.02 -68.94
C GLY A 284 -14.02 28.89 -69.60
N THR A 285 -15.35 29.02 -69.75
CA THR A 285 -16.10 28.25 -70.78
C THR A 285 -17.27 29.08 -71.31
N GLN A 286 -16.92 30.10 -72.08
CA GLN A 286 -17.68 30.58 -73.25
C GLN A 286 -16.68 30.46 -74.42
N ALA A 287 -17.01 30.03 -75.63
CA ALA A 287 -18.23 29.56 -76.24
C ALA A 287 -17.82 28.83 -77.52
N ARG A 288 -18.62 27.87 -77.98
CA ARG A 288 -18.97 27.70 -79.39
C ARG A 288 -20.26 26.92 -79.50
#